data_AF-A0A8T7KQX7-F1
#
_entry.id   AF-A0A8T7KQX7-F1
#
_cell.length_a   1.000
_cell.length_b   1.000
_cell.length_c   1.000
_cell.angle_alpha   90.00
_cell.angle_beta   90.00
_cell.angle_gamma   90.00
#
_symmetry.space_group_name_H-M   'P 1'
#
loop_
_entity.id
_entity.type
_entity.pdbx_description
1 polymer ?
#
loop_
_entity_poly.entity_id
_entity_poly.type
_entity_poly.pdbx_seq_one_letter_code
_entity_poly.pdbx_strand_id
1 'polypeptide(L)'
;MMAQVFVVLLFGFPAVLVSLLLSVVGILKEKFWLVLIGAVLFIPFSYYLSGSPGLYRLPILLPLFQIGSAVAVRAKKKSWAWLLLFPAFFASLWVVVVVLFYQIRS
;
A
#
# COMPACT_ATOMS: atom_id res chain seq x y z
N MET A 1 -2.67 -25.19 9.59
CA MET A 1 -3.23 -24.86 8.25
C MET A 1 -3.95 -23.51 8.23
N MET A 2 -4.94 -23.24 9.10
CA MET A 2 -5.71 -21.98 9.09
C MET A 2 -4.85 -20.70 9.27
N ALA A 3 -3.89 -20.71 10.19
CA ALA A 3 -3.02 -19.55 10.44
C ALA A 3 -2.18 -19.14 9.22
N GLN A 4 -1.76 -20.10 8.38
CA GLN A 4 -0.95 -19.82 7.19
C GLN A 4 -1.75 -19.06 6.12
N VAL A 5 -3.04 -19.39 5.96
CA VAL A 5 -3.93 -18.70 5.02
C VAL A 5 -4.15 -17.25 5.44
N PHE A 6 -4.34 -16.99 6.74
CA PHE A 6 -4.44 -15.63 7.28
C PHE A 6 -3.16 -14.82 7.08
N VAL A 7 -1.99 -15.45 7.27
CA VAL A 7 -0.70 -14.79 7.01
C VAL A 7 -0.56 -14.42 5.52
N VAL A 8 -0.90 -15.33 4.60
CA VAL A 8 -0.84 -15.03 3.16
C VAL A 8 -1.85 -13.96 2.75
N LEU A 9 -3.05 -13.95 3.33
CA LEU A 9 -4.05 -12.92 3.03
C LEU A 9 -3.69 -11.55 3.58
N LEU A 10 -3.16 -11.47 4.81
CA LEU A 10 -2.83 -10.20 5.49
C LEU A 10 -1.47 -9.63 5.09
N PHE A 11 -0.48 -10.48 4.83
CA PHE A 11 0.89 -10.07 4.50
C PHE A 11 1.23 -10.27 3.02
N GLY A 12 0.37 -10.96 2.26
CA GLY A 12 0.59 -11.20 0.84
C GLY A 12 0.03 -10.12 -0.07
N PHE A 13 0.23 -10.35 -1.37
CA PHE A 13 -0.20 -9.48 -2.46
C PHE A 13 -1.68 -9.07 -2.47
N PRO A 14 -2.64 -9.94 -2.07
CA PRO A 14 -4.06 -9.57 -2.08
C PRO A 14 -4.39 -8.38 -1.17
N ALA A 15 -3.80 -8.30 0.03
CA ALA A 15 -4.03 -7.18 0.95
C ALA A 15 -3.54 -5.85 0.36
N VAL A 16 -2.42 -5.85 -0.35
CA VAL A 16 -1.86 -4.67 -1.02
C VAL A 16 -2.82 -4.15 -2.09
N LEU A 17 -3.35 -5.05 -2.92
CA LEU A 17 -4.31 -4.69 -3.96
C LEU A 17 -5.60 -4.12 -3.35
N VAL A 18 -6.16 -4.81 -2.34
CA VAL A 18 -7.36 -4.33 -1.65
C VAL A 18 -7.12 -2.98 -0.97
N SER A 19 -5.97 -2.80 -0.33
CA SER A 19 -5.54 -1.53 0.26
C SER A 19 -5.55 -0.39 -0.76
N LEU A 20 -4.85 -0.57 -1.88
CA LEU A 20 -4.75 0.45 -2.93
C LEU A 20 -6.10 0.73 -3.57
N LEU A 21 -6.91 -0.31 -3.85
CA LEU A 21 -8.26 -0.15 -4.38
C LEU A 21 -9.14 0.66 -3.42
N LEU A 22 -9.11 0.37 -2.12
CA LEU A 22 -9.84 1.14 -1.11
C LEU A 22 -9.37 2.60 -1.05
N SER A 23 -8.05 2.85 -1.12
CA SER A 23 -7.52 4.21 -1.18
C SER A 23 -7.96 4.95 -2.43
N VAL A 24 -7.89 4.32 -3.61
CA VAL A 24 -8.36 4.91 -4.87
C VAL A 24 -9.86 5.22 -4.81
N VAL A 25 -10.68 4.27 -4.39
CA VAL A 25 -12.13 4.47 -4.22
C VAL A 25 -12.40 5.57 -3.20
N GLY A 26 -11.64 5.63 -2.11
CA GLY A 26 -11.71 6.68 -1.10
C GLY A 26 -11.43 8.07 -1.65
N ILE A 27 -10.40 8.22 -2.49
CA ILE A 27 -10.10 9.49 -3.16
C ILE A 27 -11.18 9.85 -4.18
N LEU A 28 -11.66 8.89 -4.97
CA LEU A 28 -12.67 9.12 -6.01
C LEU A 28 -14.04 9.49 -5.43
N LYS A 29 -14.42 8.86 -4.30
CA LYS A 29 -15.69 9.10 -3.61
C LYS A 29 -15.58 10.17 -2.51
N GLU A 30 -14.42 10.80 -2.36
CA GLU A 30 -14.13 11.79 -1.30
C GLU A 30 -14.38 11.28 0.13
N LYS A 31 -14.21 9.96 0.35
CA LYS A 31 -14.38 9.30 1.64
C LYS A 31 -13.02 9.00 2.26
N PHE A 32 -12.52 9.93 3.08
CA PHE A 32 -11.20 9.79 3.72
C PHE A 32 -11.06 8.51 4.57
N TRP A 33 -12.15 8.05 5.21
CA TRP A 33 -12.14 6.81 5.98
C TRP A 33 -11.77 5.58 5.14
N LEU A 34 -12.16 5.52 3.86
CA LEU A 34 -11.76 4.42 2.98
C LEU A 34 -10.25 4.44 2.70
N VAL A 35 -9.67 5.64 2.57
CA VAL A 35 -8.22 5.80 2.41
C VAL A 35 -7.48 5.37 3.68
N LEU A 36 -7.99 5.70 4.86
CA LEU A 36 -7.45 5.24 6.14
C LEU A 36 -7.50 3.72 6.30
N ILE A 37 -8.62 3.09 5.94
CA ILE A 37 -8.71 1.61 5.95
C ILE A 37 -7.67 1.01 5.00
N GLY A 38 -7.51 1.59 3.80
CA GLY A 38 -6.46 1.21 2.87
C GLY A 38 -5.07 1.33 3.51
N ALA A 39 -4.78 2.44 4.21
CA ALA A 39 -3.52 2.64 4.90
C ALA A 39 -3.24 1.58 5.97
N VAL A 40 -4.24 1.24 6.79
CA VAL A 40 -4.11 0.20 7.83
C VAL A 40 -3.82 -1.17 7.20
N LEU A 41 -4.52 -1.52 6.13
CA LEU A 41 -4.28 -2.76 5.39
C LEU A 41 -2.91 -2.80 4.70
N PHE A 42 -2.29 -1.66 4.46
CA PHE A 42 -0.96 -1.57 3.84
C PHE A 42 0.19 -1.74 4.84
N ILE A 43 -0.07 -1.60 6.16
CA ILE A 43 0.95 -1.70 7.21
C ILE A 43 1.73 -3.03 7.16
N PRO A 44 1.08 -4.20 7.10
CA PRO A 44 1.79 -5.48 7.07
C PRO A 44 2.75 -5.60 5.88
N PHE A 45 2.33 -5.12 4.72
CA PHE A 45 3.16 -5.09 3.51
C PHE A 45 4.34 -4.12 3.63
N SER A 46 4.10 -2.92 4.13
CA SER A 46 5.16 -1.94 4.40
C SER A 46 6.20 -2.47 5.38
N TYR A 47 5.75 -3.14 6.44
CA TYR A 47 6.62 -3.82 7.40
C TYR A 47 7.45 -4.93 6.75
N TYR A 48 6.81 -5.80 5.95
CA TYR A 48 7.52 -6.83 5.18
C TYR A 48 8.59 -6.24 4.26
N LEU A 49 8.26 -5.19 3.50
CA LEU A 49 9.16 -4.54 2.56
C LEU A 49 10.34 -3.84 3.26
N SER A 50 10.18 -3.43 4.52
CA SER A 50 11.25 -2.81 5.31
C SER A 50 12.43 -3.76 5.59
N GLY A 51 12.21 -5.08 5.53
CA GLY A 51 13.25 -6.10 5.63
C GLY A 51 14.01 -6.34 4.32
N SER A 52 13.62 -5.71 3.21
CA SER A 52 14.24 -5.92 1.90
C SER A 52 15.65 -5.30 1.82
N PRO A 53 16.65 -6.03 1.29
CA PRO A 53 17.98 -5.49 1.04
C PRO A 53 17.93 -4.25 0.14
N GLY A 54 18.70 -3.21 0.50
CA GLY A 54 18.85 -1.98 -0.30
C GLY A 54 17.83 -0.87 -0.04
N LEU A 55 16.77 -1.10 0.75
CA LEU A 55 15.74 -0.10 1.06
C LEU A 55 15.88 0.58 2.43
N TYR A 56 16.93 0.25 3.21
CA TYR A 56 17.28 0.89 4.50
C TYR A 56 16.09 1.15 5.44
N ARG A 57 15.12 0.22 5.51
CA ARG A 57 13.88 0.34 6.30
C ARG A 57 12.94 1.50 5.92
N LEU A 58 13.25 2.29 4.89
CA LEU A 58 12.41 3.38 4.38
C LEU A 58 10.95 2.96 4.07
N PRO A 59 10.66 1.73 3.60
CA PRO A 59 9.30 1.30 3.33
C PRO A 59 8.35 1.38 4.51
N ILE A 60 8.85 1.40 5.76
CA ILE A 60 8.03 1.55 6.96
C ILE A 60 7.25 2.87 7.00
N LEU A 61 7.70 3.86 6.23
CA LEU A 61 7.06 5.17 6.11
C LEU A 61 5.93 5.19 5.07
N LEU A 62 5.79 4.17 4.22
CA LEU A 62 4.77 4.13 3.15
C LEU A 62 3.33 4.35 3.65
N PRO A 63 2.90 3.76 4.79
CA PRO A 63 1.56 3.99 5.31
C PRO A 63 1.33 5.47 5.68
N LEU A 64 2.36 6.21 6.07
CA LEU A 64 2.24 7.64 6.38
C LEU A 64 1.86 8.47 5.16
N PHE A 65 2.36 8.10 3.97
CA PHE A 65 1.95 8.74 2.72
C PHE A 65 0.47 8.49 2.41
N GLN A 66 -0.01 7.27 2.67
CA GLN A 66 -1.42 6.90 2.51
C GLN A 66 -2.33 7.59 3.55
N ILE A 67 -1.85 7.76 4.79
CA ILE A 67 -2.53 8.57 5.82
C ILE A 67 -2.55 10.05 5.39
N GLY A 68 -1.45 10.60 4.90
CA GLY A 68 -1.38 11.95 4.35
C GLY A 68 -2.36 12.15 3.20
N SER A 69 -2.51 11.14 2.33
CA SER A 69 -3.53 11.13 1.29
C SER A 69 -4.94 11.23 1.88
N ALA A 70 -5.24 10.48 2.94
CA ALA A 70 -6.53 10.57 3.63
C ALA A 70 -6.79 11.97 4.22
N VAL A 71 -5.77 12.60 4.82
CA VAL A 71 -5.86 13.98 5.32
C VAL A 71 -6.15 14.96 4.18
N ALA A 72 -5.49 14.81 3.04
CA ALA A 72 -5.73 15.64 1.86
C ALA A 72 -7.15 15.46 1.28
N VAL A 73 -7.69 14.23 1.30
CA VAL A 73 -9.11 13.97 0.95
C VAL A 73 -10.04 14.71 1.92
N ARG A 74 -9.79 14.63 3.23
CA ARG A 74 -10.57 15.34 4.25
C ARG A 74 -10.53 16.86 4.06
N ALA A 75 -9.40 17.39 3.61
CA ALA A 75 -9.21 18.81 3.29
C ALA A 75 -9.77 19.23 1.91
N LYS A 76 -10.44 18.32 1.19
CA LYS A 76 -10.94 18.53 -0.20
C LYS A 76 -9.84 18.90 -1.21
N LYS A 77 -8.59 18.50 -0.94
CA LYS A 77 -7.44 18.72 -1.82
C LYS A 77 -7.12 17.47 -2.62
N LYS A 78 -7.98 17.13 -3.59
CA LYS A 78 -7.90 15.88 -4.37
C LYS A 78 -6.55 15.67 -5.06
N SER A 79 -5.95 16.72 -5.62
CA SER A 79 -4.63 16.61 -6.28
C SER A 79 -3.52 16.18 -5.31
N TRP A 80 -3.54 16.72 -4.09
CA TRP A 80 -2.59 16.35 -3.03
C TRP A 80 -2.84 14.92 -2.53
N ALA A 81 -4.10 14.49 -2.48
CA ALA A 81 -4.43 13.11 -2.12
C ALA A 81 -3.81 12.11 -3.11
N TRP A 82 -3.90 12.38 -4.42
CA TRP A 82 -3.25 11.56 -5.43
C TRP A 82 -1.73 11.59 -5.32
N LEU A 83 -1.13 12.78 -5.20
CA LEU A 83 0.32 12.94 -5.05
C LEU A 83 0.88 12.13 -3.87
N LEU A 84 0.17 12.15 -2.74
CA LEU A 84 0.57 11.40 -1.55
C LEU A 84 0.27 9.89 -1.66
N LEU A 85 -0.63 9.45 -2.53
CA LEU A 85 -0.87 8.03 -2.76
C LEU A 85 0.19 7.39 -3.68
N PHE A 86 0.81 8.18 -4.58
CA PHE A 86 1.78 7.70 -5.56
C PHE A 86 2.94 6.88 -4.98
N PRO A 87 3.60 7.27 -3.87
CA PRO A 87 4.67 6.47 -3.28
C PRO A 87 4.25 5.03 -2.92
N ALA A 88 3.07 4.86 -2.34
CA ALA A 88 2.53 3.54 -2.00
C ALA A 88 2.22 2.72 -3.27
N PHE A 89 1.70 3.37 -4.31
CA PHE A 89 1.45 2.73 -5.61
C PHE A 89 2.74 2.25 -6.28
N PHE A 90 3.76 3.12 -6.38
CA PHE A 90 5.04 2.76 -7.00
C PHE A 90 5.80 1.69 -6.23
N ALA A 91 5.80 1.76 -4.88
CA ALA A 91 6.40 0.71 -4.07
C ALA A 91 5.74 -0.65 -4.32
N SER A 92 4.41 -0.68 -4.44
CA SER A 92 3.67 -1.90 -4.76
C SER A 92 4.00 -2.41 -6.16
N LEU A 93 4.00 -1.52 -7.16
CA LEU A 93 4.33 -1.85 -8.55
C LEU A 93 5.75 -2.40 -8.70
N TRP A 94 6.72 -1.81 -8.00
CA TRP A 94 8.09 -2.32 -7.96
C TRP A 94 8.15 -3.77 -7.50
N VAL A 95 7.42 -4.13 -6.44
CA VAL A 95 7.38 -5.52 -5.96
C VAL A 95 6.74 -6.44 -6.99
N VAL A 96 5.68 -6.02 -7.70
CA VAL A 96 5.10 -6.82 -8.81
C VAL A 96 6.20 -7.14 -9.84
N VAL A 97 6.93 -6.11 -10.29
CA VAL A 97 7.96 -6.25 -11.33
C VAL A 97 9.08 -7.18 -10.87
N VAL A 98 9.56 -7.02 -9.63
CA VAL A 98 10.60 -7.89 -9.06
C VAL A 98 10.12 -9.35 -9.02
N VAL A 99 8.92 -9.61 -8.51
CA VAL A 99 8.38 -10.98 -8.43
C VAL A 99 8.25 -11.62 -9.82
N LEU A 100 7.69 -10.89 -10.78
CA LEU A 100 7.56 -11.38 -12.16
C LEU A 100 8.92 -11.65 -12.80
N PHE A 101 9.89 -10.76 -12.61
CA PHE A 101 11.23 -10.93 -13.16
C PHE A 101 11.95 -12.16 -12.59
N TYR A 102 11.83 -12.41 -11.28
CA TYR A 102 12.38 -13.61 -10.66
C TYR A 102 11.69 -14.89 -11.13
N GLN A 103 10.37 -14.87 -11.32
CA GLN A 103 9.63 -16.03 -11.85
C GLN A 103 10.00 -16.37 -13.29
N ILE A 104 10.28 -15.37 -14.14
CA ILE A 104 10.66 -15.61 -15.55
C ILE A 104 12.08 -16.18 -15.67
N ARG A 105 12.97 -15.90 -14.69
CA ARG A 105 14.36 -16.38 -14.69
C ARG A 105 14.59 -17.68 -13.91
N SER A 106 13.58 -18.20 -13.21
CA SER A 106 13.63 -19.47 -12.48
C SER A 106 13.11 -20.61 -13.34
#